data_AF-A0A0M4M4Z7-F1
#
_entry.id   AF-A0A0M4M4Z7-F1
#
_cell.length_a   1.000
_cell.length_b   1.000
_cell.length_c   1.000
_cell.angle_alpha   90.00
_cell.angle_beta   90.00
_cell.angle_gamma   90.00
#
_symmetry.space_group_name_H-M   'P 1'
#
loop_
_entity.id
_entity.type
_entity.pdbx_description
1 polymer ?
#
loop_
_entity_poly.entity_id
_entity_poly.type
_entity_poly.pdbx_seq_one_letter_code
_entity_poly.pdbx_strand_id
1 'polypeptide(L)'
;MRRAFGTIIARTRDDGTIQTWIGRYTYKGIRCQKAFGPYGHTTAENWLEEERLLTELDRRGILEWESPQARGWQRKASVLTFNTYADHYIEHHRRPDGGELAGSSKRNLKADVQHLRDVFGTMRLRDITPSMIQDWYEADHPEGRWAFKRECERLKAILTDASSPDIDGGPPIIDANPFRLPIPPDPEAAS
;
A
#
# COMPACT_ATOMS: atom_id res chain seq x y z
N MET A 1 43.03 -1.21 -3.47
CA MET A 1 42.08 -0.42 -2.66
C MET A 1 40.68 -0.74 -3.15
N ARG A 2 39.84 -1.40 -2.33
CA ARG A 2 38.49 -1.84 -2.72
C ARG A 2 37.57 -0.60 -2.74
N ARG A 3 36.91 -0.29 -3.87
CA ARG A 3 35.96 0.83 -3.93
C ARG A 3 34.82 0.60 -2.93
N ALA A 4 34.50 1.62 -2.12
CA ALA A 4 33.35 1.57 -1.22
C ALA A 4 32.06 1.35 -2.03
N PHE A 5 31.16 0.49 -1.52
CA PHE A 5 29.90 0.13 -2.19
C PHE A 5 28.96 1.34 -2.40
N GLY A 6 29.05 2.33 -1.52
CA GLY A 6 28.27 3.56 -1.57
C GLY A 6 29.07 4.77 -1.08
N THR A 7 28.35 5.86 -0.81
CA THR A 7 28.92 7.10 -0.27
C THR A 7 28.04 7.64 0.85
N ILE A 8 28.66 8.23 1.88
CA ILE A 8 27.99 8.99 2.92
C ILE A 8 28.28 10.48 2.69
N ILE A 9 27.24 11.31 2.75
CA ILE A 9 27.32 12.75 2.54
C ILE A 9 26.79 13.46 3.78
N ALA A 10 27.54 14.42 4.31
CA ALA A 10 27.01 15.37 5.29
C ALA A 10 26.27 16.49 4.53
N ARG A 11 25.00 16.70 4.86
CA ARG A 11 24.29 17.94 4.49
C ARG A 11 24.35 18.87 5.69
N THR A 12 24.98 20.02 5.54
CA THR A 12 25.11 21.04 6.57
C THR A 12 24.11 22.17 6.34
N ARG A 13 23.78 22.90 7.41
CA ARG A 13 23.10 24.20 7.34
C ARG A 13 24.13 25.31 7.07
N ASP A 14 23.63 26.52 6.89
CA ASP A 14 24.45 27.72 6.65
C ASP A 14 25.39 28.03 7.83
N ASP A 15 25.03 27.63 9.04
CA ASP A 15 25.83 27.76 10.27
C ASP A 15 26.92 26.67 10.43
N GLY A 16 27.07 25.77 9.45
CA GLY A 16 28.03 24.66 9.48
C GLY A 16 27.58 23.45 10.32
N THR A 17 26.44 23.52 11.01
CA THR A 17 25.90 22.36 11.73
C THR A 17 25.39 21.31 10.76
N ILE A 18 25.60 20.04 11.09
CA ILE A 18 25.08 18.93 10.27
C ILE A 18 23.56 18.91 10.39
N GLN A 19 22.86 19.06 9.27
CA GLN A 19 21.41 18.89 9.18
C GLN A 19 21.05 17.39 9.10
N THR A 20 21.74 16.64 8.23
CA THR A 20 21.52 15.20 8.07
C THR A 20 22.71 14.53 7.41
N TRP A 21 22.94 13.27 7.77
CA TRP A 21 23.76 12.35 6.98
C TRP A 21 22.90 11.65 5.92
N ILE A 22 23.45 11.47 4.72
CA ILE A 22 22.80 10.80 3.60
C ILE A 22 23.68 9.65 3.13
N GLY A 23 23.20 8.42 3.26
CA GLY A 23 23.79 7.27 2.59
C GLY A 23 23.24 7.16 1.17
N ARG A 24 24.10 6.89 0.18
CA ARG A 24 23.69 6.64 -1.21
C ARG A 24 24.47 5.49 -1.85
N TYR A 25 23.81 4.73 -2.71
CA TYR A 25 24.44 3.73 -3.57
C TYR A 25 23.66 3.58 -4.90
N THR A 26 24.18 2.80 -5.83
CA THR A 26 23.50 2.49 -7.09
C THR A 26 23.60 1.00 -7.37
N TYR A 27 22.47 0.38 -7.70
CA TYR A 27 22.40 -1.03 -8.03
C TYR A 27 21.29 -1.28 -9.05
N LYS A 28 21.54 -2.16 -10.04
CA LYS A 28 20.63 -2.44 -11.19
C LYS A 28 20.09 -1.16 -11.86
N GLY A 29 20.93 -0.13 -11.99
CA GLY A 29 20.55 1.16 -12.60
C GLY A 29 19.72 2.09 -11.70
N ILE A 30 19.33 1.65 -10.50
CA ILE A 30 18.52 2.43 -9.55
C ILE A 30 19.43 3.15 -8.55
N ARG A 31 19.27 4.47 -8.45
CA ARG A 31 19.95 5.27 -7.43
C ARG A 31 19.15 5.24 -6.13
N CYS A 32 19.75 4.69 -5.08
CA CYS A 32 19.16 4.56 -3.76
C CYS A 32 19.79 5.56 -2.80
N GLN A 33 18.98 6.27 -2.01
CA GLN A 33 19.46 7.19 -0.98
C GLN A 33 18.53 7.21 0.24
N LYS A 34 19.11 7.42 1.42
CA LYS A 34 18.36 7.54 2.68
C LYS A 34 19.02 8.57 3.60
N ALA A 35 18.20 9.37 4.28
CA ALA A 35 18.63 10.37 5.25
C ALA A 35 18.50 9.83 6.69
N PHE A 36 19.44 10.17 7.56
CA PHE A 36 19.56 9.61 8.92
C PHE A 36 19.58 10.68 10.03
N GLY A 37 19.32 11.94 9.71
CA GLY A 37 19.35 13.04 10.67
C GLY A 37 20.78 13.42 11.11
N PRO A 38 20.90 14.40 12.03
CA PRO A 38 22.17 15.06 12.34
C PRO A 38 23.19 14.14 13.05
N TYR A 39 22.71 13.18 13.85
CA TYR A 39 23.54 12.23 14.60
C TYR A 39 23.63 10.85 13.94
N GLY A 40 23.12 10.72 12.72
CA GLY A 40 22.92 9.43 12.05
C GLY A 40 24.11 8.88 11.27
N HIS A 41 25.34 9.34 11.49
CA HIS A 41 26.51 8.91 10.71
C HIS A 41 26.70 7.38 10.75
N THR A 42 26.83 6.82 11.95
CA THR A 42 27.00 5.37 12.15
C THR A 42 25.80 4.58 11.64
N THR A 43 24.58 5.12 11.78
CA THR A 43 23.38 4.50 11.21
C THR A 43 23.42 4.47 9.68
N ALA A 44 23.98 5.51 9.03
CA ALA A 44 24.15 5.55 7.59
C ALA A 44 25.22 4.57 7.10
N GLU A 45 26.29 4.36 7.87
CA GLU A 45 27.32 3.33 7.63
C GLU A 45 26.72 1.93 7.68
N ASN A 46 26.08 1.59 8.80
CA ASN A 46 25.44 0.28 8.99
C ASN A 46 24.41 -0.01 7.88
N TRP A 47 23.60 0.99 7.52
CA TRP A 47 22.66 0.85 6.41
C TRP A 47 23.37 0.53 5.09
N LEU A 48 24.47 1.22 4.74
CA LEU A 48 25.21 0.90 3.51
C LEU A 48 25.85 -0.50 3.54
N GLU A 49 26.24 -1.01 4.71
CA GLU A 49 26.75 -2.38 4.86
C GLU A 49 25.63 -3.42 4.66
N GLU A 50 24.45 -3.20 5.23
CA GLU A 50 23.27 -4.03 5.00
C GLU A 50 22.88 -4.05 3.51
N GLU A 51 22.84 -2.89 2.86
CA GLU A 51 22.53 -2.79 1.42
C GLU A 51 23.58 -3.51 0.57
N ARG A 52 24.86 -3.39 0.94
CA ARG A 52 25.94 -4.12 0.27
C ARG A 52 25.71 -5.63 0.36
N LEU A 53 25.38 -6.14 1.55
CA LEU A 53 25.09 -7.57 1.74
C LEU A 53 23.94 -8.02 0.85
N LEU A 54 22.84 -7.26 0.80
CA LEU A 54 21.67 -7.58 -0.03
C LEU A 54 22.03 -7.63 -1.52
N THR A 55 22.81 -6.68 -2.03
CA THR A 55 23.27 -6.73 -3.43
C THR A 55 24.22 -7.89 -3.70
N GLU A 56 25.03 -8.29 -2.72
CA GLU A 56 25.94 -9.43 -2.87
C GLU A 56 25.17 -10.76 -2.90
N LEU A 57 24.14 -10.91 -2.06
CA LEU A 57 23.25 -12.06 -2.08
C LEU A 57 22.51 -12.19 -3.42
N ASP A 58 22.04 -11.07 -3.98
CA ASP A 58 21.38 -11.05 -5.29
C ASP A 58 22.33 -11.38 -6.44
N ARG A 59 23.56 -10.84 -6.44
CA ARG A 59 24.59 -11.24 -7.43
C ARG A 59 24.91 -12.73 -7.39
N ARG A 60 24.75 -13.36 -6.22
CA ARG A 60 24.96 -14.81 -6.03
C ARG A 60 23.71 -15.64 -6.32
N GLY A 61 22.59 -15.00 -6.67
CA GLY A 61 21.30 -15.68 -6.89
C GLY A 61 20.69 -16.29 -5.63
N ILE A 62 21.09 -15.83 -4.44
CA ILE A 62 20.61 -16.35 -3.15
C ILE A 62 19.32 -15.66 -2.71
N LEU A 63 19.23 -14.35 -2.91
CA LEU A 63 18.09 -13.53 -2.52
C LEU A 63 17.86 -12.49 -3.62
N GLU A 64 16.64 -12.39 -4.14
CA GLU A 64 16.30 -11.30 -5.06
C GLU A 64 16.40 -9.95 -4.34
N TRP A 65 17.19 -9.04 -4.92
CA TRP A 65 17.32 -7.69 -4.38
C TRP A 65 16.09 -6.85 -4.73
N GLU A 66 15.53 -6.23 -3.71
CA GLU A 66 14.50 -5.21 -3.82
C GLU A 66 15.06 -3.85 -3.36
N SER A 67 14.59 -2.77 -4.00
CA SER A 67 15.03 -1.42 -3.62
C SER A 67 14.61 -1.06 -2.19
N PRO A 68 15.34 -0.17 -1.49
CA PRO A 68 14.98 0.26 -0.14
C PRO A 68 13.57 0.85 -0.06
N GLN A 69 13.14 1.53 -1.13
CA GLN A 69 11.79 2.07 -1.26
C GLN A 69 10.78 0.94 -1.35
N ALA A 70 10.98 -0.03 -2.24
CA ALA A 70 10.09 -1.19 -2.39
C ALA A 70 9.96 -1.97 -1.07
N ARG A 71 11.06 -2.29 -0.39
CA ARG A 71 11.04 -2.96 0.93
C ARG A 71 10.38 -2.13 2.03
N GLY A 72 10.58 -0.81 2.02
CA GLY A 72 9.90 0.09 2.95
C GLY A 72 8.40 0.10 2.72
N TRP A 73 8.00 0.08 1.45
CA TRP A 73 6.62 0.09 1.02
C TRP A 73 5.93 -1.25 1.29
N GLN A 74 6.56 -2.39 1.00
CA GLN A 74 6.09 -3.72 1.40
C GLN A 74 5.92 -3.85 2.92
N ARG A 75 6.85 -3.31 3.72
CA ARG A 75 6.69 -3.27 5.17
C ARG A 75 5.45 -2.47 5.59
N LYS A 76 5.18 -1.33 4.95
CA LYS A 76 3.96 -0.54 5.20
C LYS A 76 2.71 -1.30 4.76
N ALA A 77 2.70 -1.87 3.56
CA ALA A 77 1.61 -2.69 3.06
C ALA A 77 1.33 -3.89 3.98
N SER A 78 2.39 -4.50 4.54
CA SER A 78 2.26 -5.66 5.42
C SER A 78 1.54 -5.38 6.74
N VAL A 79 1.48 -4.13 7.17
CA VAL A 79 0.80 -3.72 8.40
C VAL A 79 -0.51 -2.97 8.13
N LEU A 80 -0.84 -2.69 6.86
CA LEU A 80 -1.99 -1.88 6.51
C LEU A 80 -3.27 -2.70 6.64
N THR A 81 -4.14 -2.28 7.56
CA THR A 81 -5.46 -2.90 7.76
C THR A 81 -6.48 -2.38 6.76
N PHE A 82 -7.54 -3.14 6.54
CA PHE A 82 -8.68 -2.70 5.74
C PHE A 82 -9.26 -1.40 6.27
N ASN A 83 -9.37 -1.22 7.60
CA ASN A 83 -9.84 0.04 8.20
C ASN A 83 -9.01 1.25 7.79
N THR A 84 -7.69 1.15 7.96
CA THR A 84 -6.78 2.25 7.62
C THR A 84 -6.87 2.58 6.13
N TYR A 85 -6.98 1.57 5.27
CA TYR A 85 -7.09 1.79 3.84
C TYR A 85 -8.46 2.30 3.41
N ALA A 86 -9.53 1.84 4.05
CA ALA A 86 -10.89 2.31 3.81
C ALA A 86 -11.02 3.81 4.10
N ASP A 87 -10.38 4.30 5.17
CA ASP A 87 -10.35 5.74 5.47
C ASP A 87 -9.64 6.53 4.36
N HIS A 88 -8.48 6.04 3.88
CA HIS A 88 -7.78 6.62 2.72
C HIS A 88 -8.66 6.60 1.47
N TYR A 89 -9.26 5.46 1.15
CA TYR A 89 -10.14 5.31 0.00
C TYR A 89 -11.31 6.29 0.05
N ILE A 90 -12.04 6.39 1.17
CA ILE A 90 -13.17 7.33 1.33
C ILE A 90 -12.74 8.78 1.11
N GLU A 91 -11.53 9.15 1.56
CA GLU A 91 -11.05 10.53 1.47
C GLU A 91 -10.56 10.89 0.06
N HIS A 92 -9.91 9.96 -0.62
CA HIS A 92 -9.36 10.16 -1.96
C HIS A 92 -10.29 9.70 -3.09
N HIS A 93 -11.41 9.03 -2.79
CA HIS A 93 -12.36 8.61 -3.80
C HIS A 93 -12.97 9.82 -4.51
N ARG A 94 -12.93 9.78 -5.83
CA ARG A 94 -13.49 10.80 -6.72
C ARG A 94 -14.51 10.15 -7.65
N ARG A 95 -15.36 10.99 -8.22
CA ARG A 95 -16.23 10.60 -9.32
C ARG A 95 -15.41 10.22 -10.55
N PRO A 96 -15.99 9.52 -11.54
CA PRO A 96 -15.31 9.19 -12.79
C PRO A 96 -14.78 10.41 -13.56
N ASP A 97 -15.39 11.58 -13.38
CA ASP A 97 -14.96 12.86 -13.96
C ASP A 97 -13.85 13.56 -13.16
N GLY A 98 -13.35 12.93 -12.09
CA GLY A 98 -12.34 13.49 -11.17
C GLY A 98 -12.92 14.45 -10.12
N GLY A 99 -14.21 14.76 -10.17
CA GLY A 99 -14.87 15.65 -9.23
C GLY A 99 -15.06 15.04 -7.84
N GLU A 100 -15.23 15.90 -6.83
CA GLU A 100 -15.61 15.45 -5.49
C GLU A 100 -17.01 14.83 -5.47
N LEU A 101 -17.20 13.83 -4.62
CA LEU A 101 -18.52 13.28 -4.36
C LEU A 101 -19.39 14.32 -3.64
N ALA A 102 -20.62 14.52 -4.14
CA ALA A 102 -21.65 15.27 -3.40
C ALA A 102 -21.88 14.66 -2.01
N GLY A 103 -22.30 15.49 -1.05
CA GLY A 103 -22.42 15.11 0.36
C GLY A 103 -23.32 13.88 0.61
N SER A 104 -24.41 13.72 -0.15
CA SER A 104 -25.26 12.52 -0.07
C SER A 104 -24.53 11.27 -0.58
N SER A 105 -23.84 11.37 -1.73
CA SER A 105 -23.05 10.27 -2.28
C SER A 105 -21.88 9.87 -1.36
N LYS A 106 -21.19 10.83 -0.73
CA LYS A 106 -20.12 10.53 0.25
C LYS A 106 -20.67 9.86 1.51
N ARG A 107 -21.89 10.20 1.97
CA ARG A 107 -22.56 9.51 3.07
C ARG A 107 -22.94 8.06 2.71
N ASN A 108 -23.50 7.85 1.52
CA ASN A 108 -23.83 6.49 1.07
C ASN A 108 -22.58 5.62 0.93
N LEU A 109 -21.49 6.17 0.37
CA LEU A 109 -20.21 5.47 0.31
C LEU A 109 -19.72 5.08 1.71
N LYS A 110 -19.79 5.99 2.69
CA LYS A 110 -19.40 5.70 4.07
C LYS A 110 -20.26 4.59 4.70
N ALA A 111 -21.57 4.59 4.44
CA ALA A 111 -22.47 3.57 4.95
C ALA A 111 -22.15 2.19 4.35
N ASP A 112 -22.04 2.11 3.01
CA ASP A 112 -21.68 0.86 2.32
C ASP A 112 -20.30 0.34 2.82
N VAL A 113 -19.32 1.21 3.01
CA VAL A 113 -17.99 0.82 3.51
C VAL A 113 -18.02 0.42 4.98
N GLN A 114 -18.93 0.96 5.79
CA GLN A 114 -19.01 0.61 7.22
C GLN A 114 -19.32 -0.87 7.41
N HIS A 115 -20.25 -1.45 6.64
CA HIS A 115 -20.55 -2.88 6.69
C HIS A 115 -19.32 -3.73 6.34
N LEU A 116 -18.55 -3.32 5.33
CA LEU A 116 -17.28 -3.97 4.99
C LEU A 116 -16.25 -3.87 6.12
N ARG A 117 -16.22 -2.75 6.87
CA ARG A 117 -15.31 -2.57 8.03
C ARG A 117 -15.69 -3.49 9.19
N ASP A 118 -16.97 -3.77 9.37
CA ASP A 118 -17.43 -4.65 10.45
C ASP A 118 -16.94 -6.10 10.23
N VAL A 119 -16.75 -6.50 8.97
CA VAL A 119 -16.26 -7.83 8.58
C VAL A 119 -14.73 -7.87 8.44
N PHE A 120 -14.14 -6.95 7.66
CA PHE A 120 -12.73 -7.02 7.26
C PHE A 120 -11.84 -6.01 8.00
N GLY A 121 -12.40 -5.10 8.79
CA GLY A 121 -11.73 -3.87 9.23
C GLY A 121 -10.37 -4.07 9.93
N THR A 122 -10.25 -5.09 10.78
CA THR A 122 -9.01 -5.39 11.51
C THR A 122 -8.03 -6.25 10.71
N MET A 123 -8.48 -6.86 9.61
CA MET A 123 -7.65 -7.69 8.75
C MET A 123 -6.66 -6.82 7.99
N ARG A 124 -5.43 -7.32 7.84
CA ARG A 124 -4.47 -6.72 6.91
C ARG A 124 -4.94 -6.98 5.49
N LEU A 125 -4.79 -5.99 4.61
CA LEU A 125 -5.22 -6.13 3.21
C LEU A 125 -4.61 -7.37 2.53
N ARG A 126 -3.31 -7.62 2.77
CA ARG A 126 -2.59 -8.80 2.25
C ARG A 126 -3.11 -10.15 2.74
N ASP A 127 -3.81 -10.16 3.87
CA ASP A 127 -4.30 -11.39 4.50
C ASP A 127 -5.77 -11.66 4.13
N ILE A 128 -6.44 -10.74 3.40
CA ILE A 128 -7.78 -10.97 2.85
C ILE A 128 -7.66 -11.94 1.67
N THR A 129 -8.23 -13.13 1.84
CA THR A 129 -8.15 -14.19 0.83
C THR A 129 -9.44 -14.29 0.01
N PRO A 130 -9.39 -14.91 -1.20
CA PRO A 130 -10.61 -15.21 -1.95
C PRO A 130 -11.62 -16.05 -1.17
N SER A 131 -11.16 -16.99 -0.32
CA SER A 131 -12.04 -17.84 0.50
C SER A 131 -12.79 -17.03 1.55
N MET A 132 -12.12 -16.09 2.23
CA MET A 132 -12.81 -15.21 3.21
C MET A 132 -13.88 -14.33 2.53
N ILE A 133 -13.60 -13.87 1.31
CA ILE A 133 -14.57 -13.11 0.52
C ILE A 133 -15.73 -14.01 0.10
N GLN A 134 -15.47 -15.26 -0.27
CA GLN A 134 -16.52 -16.23 -0.59
C GLN A 134 -17.41 -16.52 0.62
N ASP A 135 -16.82 -16.79 1.78
CA ASP A 135 -17.57 -17.03 3.02
C ASP A 135 -18.47 -15.84 3.37
N TRP A 136 -17.96 -14.61 3.22
CA TRP A 136 -18.76 -13.39 3.39
C TRP A 136 -19.86 -13.25 2.32
N TYR A 137 -19.54 -13.54 1.05
CA TYR A 137 -20.48 -13.41 -0.07
C TYR A 137 -21.66 -14.38 0.06
N GLU A 138 -21.43 -15.59 0.56
CA GLU A 138 -22.44 -16.65 0.74
C GLU A 138 -23.22 -16.53 2.07
N ALA A 139 -22.78 -15.67 3.00
CA ALA A 139 -23.46 -15.40 4.25
C ALA A 139 -24.81 -14.69 4.04
N ASP A 140 -25.60 -14.60 5.12
CA ASP A 140 -26.83 -13.81 5.11
C ASP A 140 -26.52 -12.30 5.19
N HIS A 141 -27.25 -11.52 4.39
CA HIS A 141 -27.03 -10.09 4.14
C HIS A 141 -28.29 -9.30 4.52
N PRO A 142 -28.52 -9.05 5.83
CA PRO A 142 -29.77 -8.50 6.35
C PRO A 142 -30.06 -7.05 5.92
N GLU A 143 -29.05 -6.32 5.46
CA GLU A 143 -29.17 -4.98 4.86
C GLU A 143 -29.90 -4.98 3.51
N GLY A 144 -30.09 -6.17 2.91
CA GLY A 144 -30.90 -6.39 1.74
C GLY A 144 -30.13 -6.35 0.42
N ARG A 145 -30.74 -6.93 -0.62
CA ARG A 145 -30.08 -7.22 -1.91
C ARG A 145 -29.45 -6.01 -2.60
N TRP A 146 -30.07 -4.83 -2.47
CA TRP A 146 -29.53 -3.59 -3.02
C TRP A 146 -28.26 -3.13 -2.30
N ALA A 147 -28.19 -3.28 -0.98
CA ALA A 147 -27.02 -2.92 -0.20
C ALA A 147 -25.90 -3.94 -0.41
N PHE A 148 -26.20 -5.24 -0.35
CA PHE A 148 -25.25 -6.31 -0.70
C PHE A 148 -24.57 -6.11 -2.06
N LYS A 149 -25.34 -5.75 -3.11
CA LYS A 149 -24.78 -5.44 -4.43
C LYS A 149 -23.78 -4.27 -4.35
N ARG A 150 -24.15 -3.17 -3.70
CA ARG A 150 -23.26 -2.01 -3.56
C ARG A 150 -22.03 -2.35 -2.75
N GLU A 151 -22.15 -3.15 -1.70
CA GLU A 151 -21.02 -3.62 -0.90
C GLU A 151 -20.05 -4.48 -1.72
N CYS A 152 -20.58 -5.39 -2.56
CA CYS A 152 -19.77 -6.13 -3.53
C CYS A 152 -19.01 -5.19 -4.49
N GLU A 153 -19.69 -4.18 -5.03
CA GLU A 153 -19.07 -3.18 -5.90
C GLU A 153 -17.98 -2.38 -5.16
N ARG A 154 -18.23 -1.97 -3.91
CA ARG A 154 -17.27 -1.22 -3.08
C ARG A 154 -16.07 -2.08 -2.70
N LEU A 155 -16.28 -3.29 -2.23
CA LEU A 155 -15.21 -4.20 -1.85
C LEU A 155 -14.31 -4.49 -3.06
N LYS A 156 -14.91 -4.79 -4.22
CA LYS A 156 -14.17 -5.01 -5.46
C LYS A 156 -13.38 -3.77 -5.88
N ALA A 157 -13.96 -2.57 -5.77
CA ALA A 157 -13.29 -1.32 -6.11
C ALA A 157 -12.12 -1.01 -5.17
N ILE A 158 -12.32 -1.12 -3.85
CA ILE A 158 -11.27 -0.91 -2.84
C ILE A 158 -10.10 -1.86 -3.06
N LEU A 159 -10.38 -3.14 -3.28
CA LEU A 159 -9.33 -4.14 -3.51
C LEU A 159 -8.67 -4.01 -4.89
N THR A 160 -9.39 -3.49 -5.89
CA THR A 160 -8.80 -3.15 -7.20
C THR A 160 -7.80 -2.01 -7.04
N ASP A 161 -8.19 -0.95 -6.34
CA ASP A 161 -7.35 0.19 -6.00
C ASP A 161 -6.09 -0.26 -5.22
N ALA A 162 -6.26 -1.07 -4.18
CA ALA A 162 -5.14 -1.63 -3.42
C ALA A 162 -4.21 -2.54 -4.24
N SER A 163 -4.72 -3.20 -5.28
CA SER A 163 -3.94 -4.07 -6.17
C SER A 163 -3.36 -3.37 -7.39
N SER A 164 -3.65 -2.08 -7.57
CA SER A 164 -3.15 -1.27 -8.67
C SER A 164 -1.88 -0.52 -8.24
N PRO A 165 -0.92 -0.30 -9.14
CA PRO A 165 0.18 0.61 -8.88
C PRO A 165 -0.35 2.01 -8.54
N ASP A 166 0.34 2.70 -7.64
CA ASP A 166 0.03 4.10 -7.33
C ASP A 166 0.26 5.00 -8.57
N ILE A 167 -0.36 6.18 -8.60
CA ILE A 167 -0.23 7.18 -9.68
C ILE A 167 1.25 7.54 -9.92
N ASP A 168 2.05 7.58 -8.86
CA ASP A 168 3.49 7.87 -8.91
C ASP A 168 4.34 6.63 -9.25
N GLY A 169 3.72 5.52 -9.67
CA GLY A 169 4.40 4.27 -10.04
C GLY A 169 4.89 3.45 -8.85
N GLY A 170 4.36 3.72 -7.65
CA GLY A 170 4.58 2.87 -6.47
C GLY A 170 4.02 1.47 -6.71
N PRO A 171 4.63 0.41 -6.15
CA PRO A 171 4.11 -0.95 -6.27
C PRO A 171 2.70 -1.05 -5.65
N PRO A 172 1.89 -2.06 -5.99
CA PRO A 172 0.56 -2.27 -5.40
C PRO A 172 0.63 -2.83 -3.98
N ILE A 173 -0.36 -2.51 -3.13
CA ILE A 173 -0.41 -2.87 -1.69
C ILE A 173 -0.58 -4.38 -1.51
N ILE A 174 -1.41 -4.95 -2.37
CA ILE A 174 -1.62 -6.38 -2.47
C ILE A 174 -1.28 -6.83 -3.88
N ASP A 175 -0.76 -8.05 -4.03
CA ASP A 175 -0.26 -8.53 -5.31
C ASP A 175 -1.36 -8.68 -6.37
N ALA A 176 -2.58 -9.00 -5.94
CA ALA A 176 -3.74 -9.13 -6.81
C ALA A 176 -5.04 -8.91 -6.04
N ASN A 177 -6.09 -8.46 -6.73
CA ASN A 177 -7.42 -8.35 -6.15
C ASN A 177 -7.99 -9.76 -5.81
N PRO A 178 -8.28 -10.07 -4.53
CA PRO A 178 -8.83 -11.37 -4.13
C PRO A 178 -10.33 -11.52 -4.43
N PHE A 179 -11.06 -10.44 -4.76
CA PHE A 179 -12.47 -10.50 -5.14
C PHE A 179 -12.63 -11.04 -6.57
N ARG A 180 -12.91 -12.34 -6.69
CA ARG A 180 -13.09 -13.04 -7.99
C ARG A 180 -14.54 -13.35 -8.34
N LEU A 181 -15.47 -13.07 -7.44
CA LEU A 181 -16.89 -13.38 -7.57
C LEU A 181 -17.60 -12.39 -8.51
N PRO A 182 -18.74 -12.78 -9.11
CA PRO A 182 -19.57 -11.85 -9.88
C PRO A 182 -20.21 -10.81 -8.95
N ILE A 183 -20.41 -9.60 -9.48
CA ILE A 183 -21.29 -8.63 -8.81
C ILE A 183 -22.73 -9.12 -9.00
N PRO A 184 -23.54 -9.19 -7.92
CA PRO A 184 -24.94 -9.56 -8.05
C PRO A 184 -25.69 -8.67 -9.06
N PRO A 185 -26.65 -9.23 -9.83
CA PRO A 185 -27.47 -8.42 -10.74
C PRO A 185 -28.34 -7.44 -9.95
N ASP A 186 -28.85 -6.40 -10.63
CA ASP A 186 -29.82 -5.50 -10.01
C ASP A 186 -31.05 -6.29 -9.53
N PRO A 187 -31.48 -6.12 -8.28
CA PRO A 187 -32.70 -6.75 -7.78
C PRO A 187 -33.90 -6.31 -8.64
N GLU A 188 -34.80 -7.24 -8.94
CA GLU A 188 -36.07 -6.90 -9.60
C GLU A 188 -36.82 -5.85 -8.77
N ALA A 189 -37.28 -4.78 -9.43
CA ALA A 189 -38.10 -3.79 -8.77
C ALA A 189 -39.39 -4.48 -8.29
N ALA A 190 -39.67 -4.41 -6.99
CA ALA A 190 -40.93 -4.89 -6.44
C ALA A 190 -42.07 -4.18 -7.20
N SER A 191 -42.83 -4.97 -7.97
CA SER A 191 -44.02 -4.52 -8.69
C SER A 191 -45.22 -4.39 -7.76
#